data_AF-A0A8T3WRU8-F1
#
_entry.id   AF-A0A8T3WRU8-F1
#
_cell.length_a   1.000
_cell.length_b   1.000
_cell.length_c   1.000
_cell.angle_alpha   90.00
_cell.angle_beta   90.00
_cell.angle_gamma   90.00
#
_symmetry.space_group_name_H-M   'P 1'
#
loop_
_entity.id
_entity.type
_entity.pdbx_description
1 polymer ?
#
loop_
_entity_poly.entity_id
_entity_poly.type
_entity_poly.pdbx_seq_one_letter_code
_entity_poly.pdbx_strand_id
1 'polypeptide(L)'
;MKKVIFTFILSILFLEIVYAVGGGGGGNGDGGGGGSIPVFSDVKCFDDGSIGFQMYQEQKIIAVNEATGQSFEVQGGWDNNGNFKSKEFIFNDAGRYSITNDAGVKQIFICPGFKFACSLVSIINTYCVKNASGIFAGFELINDTELVNLKFNYGLDKRIFSYEQGRFSPELRNITINQNGNKFNLAIKENFGFDSFEVVHKKCIGKRYIYSRVSCAEVLNRSDVDTQSLKCGGLLDLKDRVRCRINLESEHDEYQNFYPEECRNNANPDKCVALYQSVSECWDLGMSVKRIACLKEKIGISDVKKEKADCRDISCRKELNGKIFTMIKLRFYQLEEQAEMLMERELLDEEAVIDFVTNVELKKQEFNAVKSKDEMRQIIKDVRDLWTELMSPLRRALQTQRTGPFHRESELK
;
A
#
# COMPACT_ATOMS: atom_id res chain seq x y z
N MET A 1 -3.56 -33.52 -8.85
CA MET A 1 -3.23 -32.15 -9.33
C MET A 1 -2.87 -31.15 -8.23
N LYS A 2 -3.54 -31.11 -7.06
CA LYS A 2 -3.26 -30.12 -5.98
C LYS A 2 -1.81 -30.07 -5.45
N LYS A 3 -1.08 -31.20 -5.44
CA LYS A 3 0.34 -31.23 -4.99
C LYS A 3 1.33 -30.62 -6.00
N VAL A 4 1.05 -30.69 -7.31
CA VAL A 4 1.97 -30.20 -8.36
C VAL A 4 1.96 -28.67 -8.44
N ILE A 5 0.81 -28.05 -8.21
CA ILE A 5 0.66 -26.57 -8.20
C ILE A 5 1.46 -25.97 -7.03
N PHE A 6 1.44 -26.58 -5.84
CA PHE A 6 2.10 -26.04 -4.66
C PHE A 6 3.64 -26.15 -4.71
N THR A 7 4.18 -27.26 -5.22
CA THR A 7 5.64 -27.43 -5.38
C THR A 7 6.21 -26.49 -6.46
N PHE A 8 5.41 -26.17 -7.48
CA PHE A 8 5.80 -25.25 -8.54
C PHE A 8 5.89 -23.79 -8.05
N ILE A 9 4.96 -23.36 -7.19
CA ILE A 9 4.94 -22.02 -6.55
C ILE A 9 6.18 -21.79 -5.69
N LEU A 10 6.62 -22.80 -4.94
CA LEU A 10 7.84 -22.68 -4.15
C LEU A 10 9.08 -22.62 -5.06
N SER A 11 9.18 -23.43 -6.11
CA SER A 11 10.37 -23.47 -6.98
C SER A 11 10.65 -22.16 -7.75
N ILE A 12 9.62 -21.35 -8.01
CA ILE A 12 9.74 -20.11 -8.79
C ILE A 12 10.48 -18.99 -8.03
N LEU A 13 10.38 -18.97 -6.69
CA LEU A 13 11.14 -18.06 -5.83
C LEU A 13 12.55 -18.59 -5.50
N PHE A 14 12.82 -19.87 -5.79
CA PHE A 14 14.09 -20.54 -5.54
C PHE A 14 14.92 -20.64 -6.83
N LEU A 15 15.00 -19.56 -7.60
CA LEU A 15 16.22 -19.35 -8.37
C LEU A 15 17.31 -19.08 -7.34
N GLU A 16 18.00 -20.15 -6.94
CA GLU A 16 19.15 -20.09 -6.07
C GLU A 16 20.10 -19.02 -6.61
N ILE A 17 20.06 -17.86 -5.96
CA ILE A 17 21.15 -16.92 -5.99
C ILE A 17 22.26 -17.62 -5.19
N VAL A 18 22.94 -18.57 -5.84
CA VAL A 18 24.13 -19.24 -5.30
C VAL A 18 25.20 -18.18 -5.16
N TYR A 19 25.36 -17.65 -3.95
CA TYR A 19 26.56 -16.90 -3.58
C TYR A 19 27.08 -17.42 -2.24
N ALA A 20 28.34 -17.84 -2.28
CA ALA A 20 29.13 -18.24 -1.15
C ALA A 20 29.25 -17.07 -0.14
N VAL A 21 28.66 -17.24 1.04
CA VAL A 21 28.95 -16.43 2.21
C VAL A 21 29.79 -17.29 3.13
N GLY A 22 31.10 -17.11 3.06
CA GLY A 22 32.03 -17.56 4.10
C GLY A 22 32.08 -16.49 5.18
N GLY A 23 31.57 -16.81 6.37
CA GLY A 23 31.62 -15.95 7.54
C GLY A 23 31.59 -16.83 8.78
N GLY A 24 32.76 -17.21 9.26
CA GLY A 24 32.92 -18.02 10.46
C GLY A 24 32.86 -17.19 11.74
N GLY A 25 32.50 -17.89 12.82
CA GLY A 25 33.25 -17.81 14.06
C GLY A 25 32.72 -16.86 15.13
N GLY A 26 32.49 -17.44 16.32
CA GLY A 26 32.74 -16.76 17.59
C GLY A 26 31.50 -16.58 18.46
N GLY A 27 31.20 -17.58 19.27
CA GLY A 27 30.35 -17.39 20.45
C GLY A 27 31.08 -16.58 21.54
N ASN A 28 30.30 -16.07 22.50
CA ASN A 28 30.63 -16.05 23.92
C ASN A 28 29.52 -15.37 24.75
N GLY A 29 29.19 -16.01 25.88
CA GLY A 29 29.05 -15.34 27.16
C GLY A 29 27.64 -14.92 27.60
N ASP A 30 26.89 -15.86 28.18
CA ASP A 30 25.77 -15.57 29.07
C ASP A 30 26.28 -14.87 30.35
N GLY A 31 25.97 -13.58 30.48
CA GLY A 31 26.05 -12.83 31.72
C GLY A 31 24.63 -12.54 32.21
N GLY A 32 24.21 -13.22 33.27
CA GLY A 32 22.93 -13.01 33.94
C GLY A 32 22.87 -11.65 34.63
N GLY A 33 22.54 -10.60 33.85
CA GLY A 33 22.11 -9.31 34.37
C GLY A 33 20.63 -9.40 34.72
N GLY A 34 20.26 -9.02 35.95
CA GLY A 34 18.86 -8.89 36.38
C GLY A 34 18.15 -7.83 35.55
N GLY A 35 17.64 -8.23 34.38
CA GLY A 35 16.89 -7.39 33.48
C GLY A 35 15.59 -6.99 34.16
N SER A 36 15.42 -5.70 34.39
CA SER A 36 14.15 -5.12 34.82
C SER A 36 13.05 -5.59 33.87
N ILE A 37 12.00 -6.18 34.43
CA ILE A 37 10.82 -6.61 33.65
C ILE A 37 10.33 -5.38 32.86
N PRO A 38 10.08 -5.51 31.55
CA PRO A 38 9.60 -4.40 30.75
C PRO A 38 8.19 -3.99 31.22
N VAL A 39 8.09 -2.78 31.77
CA VAL A 39 6.82 -2.20 32.25
C VAL A 39 6.37 -1.13 31.27
N PHE A 40 5.06 -1.09 31.00
CA PHE A 40 4.43 0.01 30.26
C PHE A 40 4.38 1.27 31.13
N SER A 41 4.89 2.39 30.62
CA SER A 41 4.65 3.71 31.21
C SER A 41 3.89 4.61 30.24
N ASP A 42 3.19 5.61 30.78
CA ASP A 42 2.52 6.67 30.03
C ASP A 42 1.54 6.20 28.94
N VAL A 43 0.81 5.10 29.20
CA VAL A 43 -0.20 4.58 28.27
C VAL A 43 -1.32 5.59 28.07
N LYS A 44 -1.49 6.08 26.84
CA LYS A 44 -2.49 7.06 26.44
C LYS A 44 -3.16 6.62 25.14
N CYS A 45 -4.49 6.61 25.13
CA CYS A 45 -5.25 6.53 23.89
C CYS A 45 -5.53 7.95 23.38
N PHE A 46 -5.31 8.19 22.10
CA PHE A 46 -5.56 9.47 21.45
C PHE A 46 -6.92 9.48 20.75
N ASP A 47 -7.45 10.67 20.43
CA ASP A 47 -8.75 10.83 19.77
C ASP A 47 -8.79 10.28 18.33
N ASP A 48 -7.62 10.07 17.72
CA ASP A 48 -7.46 9.41 16.41
C ASP A 48 -7.49 7.87 16.50
N GLY A 49 -7.81 7.32 17.68
CA GLY A 49 -7.88 5.88 17.91
C GLY A 49 -6.49 5.21 17.93
N SER A 50 -5.40 5.98 17.94
CA SER A 50 -4.06 5.46 18.21
C SER A 50 -3.77 5.37 19.71
N ILE A 51 -2.81 4.53 20.07
CA ILE A 51 -2.26 4.44 21.43
C ILE A 51 -0.78 4.82 21.42
N GLY A 52 -0.33 5.47 22.49
CA GLY A 52 1.09 5.70 22.76
C GLY A 52 1.44 5.26 24.17
N PHE A 53 2.65 4.76 24.33
CA PHE A 53 3.23 4.37 25.63
C PHE A 53 4.75 4.31 25.50
N GLN A 54 5.45 4.19 26.63
CA GLN A 54 6.90 4.01 26.67
C GLN A 54 7.26 2.64 27.23
N MET A 55 8.28 2.01 26.64
CA MET A 55 8.91 0.79 27.15
C MET A 55 10.41 0.81 26.82
N TYR A 56 11.21 0.14 27.65
CA TYR A 56 12.66 0.06 27.46
C TYR A 56 13.11 -0.93 26.38
N GLN A 57 12.19 -1.76 25.88
CA GLN A 57 12.47 -2.78 24.88
C GLN A 57 11.30 -2.86 23.91
N GLU A 58 11.62 -2.91 22.62
CA GLU A 58 10.64 -3.14 21.56
C GLU A 58 10.13 -4.57 21.66
N GLN A 59 8.81 -4.72 21.75
CA GLN A 59 8.15 -6.02 21.91
C GLN A 59 6.85 -6.04 21.12
N LYS A 60 6.35 -7.25 20.86
CA LYS A 60 5.03 -7.44 20.29
C LYS A 60 3.98 -7.09 21.34
N ILE A 61 2.96 -6.33 20.91
CA ILE A 61 1.90 -5.85 21.80
C ILE A 61 0.55 -6.37 21.32
N ILE A 62 -0.15 -7.06 22.21
CA ILE A 62 -1.52 -7.52 21.98
C ILE A 62 -2.46 -6.64 22.78
N ALA A 63 -3.48 -6.08 22.12
CA ALA A 63 -4.58 -5.42 22.79
C ALA A 63 -5.79 -6.35 22.92
N VAL A 64 -6.58 -6.15 23.98
CA VAL A 64 -7.86 -6.83 24.21
C VAL A 64 -8.92 -5.80 24.59
N ASN A 65 -10.06 -5.84 23.91
CA ASN A 65 -11.26 -5.13 24.36
C ASN A 65 -11.87 -5.89 25.54
N GLU A 66 -11.88 -5.30 26.73
CA GLU A 66 -12.30 -5.99 27.95
C GLU A 66 -13.82 -6.28 27.98
N ALA A 67 -14.62 -5.59 27.17
CA ALA A 67 -16.05 -5.83 27.07
C ALA A 67 -16.38 -7.00 26.13
N THR A 68 -15.71 -7.07 24.97
CA THR A 68 -16.01 -8.08 23.94
C THR A 68 -15.08 -9.29 24.00
N GLY A 69 -13.95 -9.19 24.69
CA GLY A 69 -12.87 -10.18 24.67
C GLY A 69 -12.10 -10.25 23.35
N GLN A 70 -12.42 -9.39 22.38
CA GLN A 70 -11.74 -9.37 21.09
C GLN A 70 -10.27 -8.94 21.28
N SER A 71 -9.35 -9.72 20.73
CA SER A 71 -7.92 -9.42 20.77
C SER A 71 -7.36 -9.12 19.38
N PHE A 72 -6.36 -8.25 19.33
CA PHE A 72 -5.65 -7.91 18.09
C PHE A 72 -4.23 -7.43 18.40
N GLU A 73 -3.35 -7.53 17.41
CA GLU A 73 -1.98 -7.01 17.50
C GLU A 73 -1.96 -5.51 17.22
N VAL A 74 -1.29 -4.75 18.09
CA VAL A 74 -1.17 -3.29 17.95
C VAL A 74 0.00 -2.97 17.03
N GLN A 75 -0.29 -2.58 15.79
CA GLN A 75 0.73 -2.13 14.85
C GLN A 75 1.15 -0.68 15.09
N GLY A 76 2.45 -0.38 14.98
CA GLY A 76 2.99 0.96 15.22
C GLY A 76 4.48 1.07 14.96
N GLY A 77 5.06 2.19 15.37
CA GLY A 77 6.50 2.45 15.30
C GLY A 77 7.06 2.85 16.66
N TRP A 78 8.32 2.50 16.88
CA TRP A 78 9.11 2.91 18.03
C TRP A 78 10.01 4.09 17.66
N ASP A 79 10.22 5.01 18.59
CA ASP A 79 11.26 6.03 18.49
C ASP A 79 12.52 5.63 19.27
N ASN A 80 13.61 6.38 19.06
CA ASN A 80 14.89 6.13 19.72
C ASN A 80 14.86 6.30 21.26
N ASN A 81 13.76 6.81 21.83
CA ASN A 81 13.58 7.01 23.27
C ASN A 81 12.68 5.91 23.90
N GLY A 82 12.33 4.88 23.13
CA GLY A 82 11.46 3.80 23.58
C GLY A 82 9.98 4.20 23.65
N ASN A 83 9.58 5.31 23.02
CA ASN A 83 8.16 5.62 22.87
C ASN A 83 7.61 4.86 21.68
N PHE A 84 6.54 4.11 21.92
CA PHE A 84 5.73 3.52 20.88
C PHE A 84 4.57 4.44 20.54
N LYS A 85 4.25 4.51 19.25
CA LYS A 85 2.99 5.06 18.78
C LYS A 85 2.37 4.12 17.75
N SER A 86 1.13 3.73 17.99
CA SER A 86 0.39 2.89 17.07
C SER A 86 -0.07 3.66 15.82
N LYS A 87 -0.49 2.93 14.78
CA LYS A 87 -1.25 3.51 13.68
C LYS A 87 -2.57 4.12 14.19
N GLU A 88 -3.12 5.08 13.44
CA GLU A 88 -4.45 5.66 13.70
C GLU A 88 -5.54 4.57 13.50
N PHE A 89 -6.73 4.76 14.09
CA PHE A 89 -7.90 3.89 13.91
C PHE A 89 -7.72 2.42 14.36
N ILE A 90 -6.91 2.18 15.39
CA ILE A 90 -6.77 0.83 15.98
C ILE A 90 -7.87 0.58 17.03
N PHE A 91 -8.21 1.61 17.81
CA PHE A 91 -9.23 1.53 18.85
C PHE A 91 -10.49 2.28 18.40
N ASN A 92 -11.33 1.61 17.62
CA ASN A 92 -12.52 2.21 17.01
C ASN A 92 -13.62 2.51 18.03
N ASP A 93 -13.90 1.56 18.90
CA ASP A 93 -14.96 1.70 19.88
C ASP A 93 -14.44 2.31 21.18
N ALA A 94 -15.23 3.20 21.77
CA ALA A 94 -14.97 3.69 23.12
C ALA A 94 -15.10 2.54 24.11
N GLY A 95 -14.12 2.39 24.99
CA GLY A 95 -14.11 1.22 25.86
C GLY A 95 -12.90 1.10 26.76
N ARG A 96 -12.96 0.07 27.60
CA ARG A 96 -11.86 -0.35 28.44
C ARG A 96 -11.06 -1.41 27.67
N TYR A 97 -9.79 -1.14 27.51
CA TYR A 97 -8.86 -2.02 26.80
C TYR A 97 -7.73 -2.42 27.72
N SER A 98 -7.07 -3.52 27.38
CA SER A 98 -5.76 -3.83 27.91
C SER A 98 -4.76 -4.04 26.79
N ILE A 99 -3.49 -3.76 27.07
CA ILE A 99 -2.36 -4.19 26.26
C ILE A 99 -1.53 -5.17 27.09
N THR A 100 -0.94 -6.16 26.41
CA THR A 100 -0.06 -7.16 27.01
C THR A 100 1.17 -7.35 26.12
N ASN A 101 2.35 -7.39 26.74
CA ASN A 101 3.61 -7.67 26.06
C ASN A 101 3.97 -9.16 26.11
N ASP A 102 5.07 -9.54 25.47
CA ASP A 102 5.54 -10.94 25.42
C ASP A 102 5.92 -11.51 26.80
N ALA A 103 6.22 -10.65 27.77
CA ALA A 103 6.49 -11.03 29.16
C ALA A 103 5.20 -11.25 29.99
N GLY A 104 4.02 -11.09 29.39
CA GLY A 104 2.73 -11.23 30.07
C GLY A 104 2.36 -10.07 30.99
N VAL A 105 3.12 -8.96 30.95
CA VAL A 105 2.77 -7.74 31.68
C VAL A 105 1.54 -7.15 31.03
N LYS A 106 0.48 -6.93 31.81
CA LYS A 106 -0.80 -6.38 31.34
C LYS A 106 -0.99 -4.97 31.87
N GLN A 107 -1.31 -4.02 31.00
CA GLN A 107 -1.72 -2.68 31.38
C GLN A 107 -3.11 -2.38 30.84
N ILE A 108 -4.01 -1.92 31.72
CA ILE A 108 -5.38 -1.54 31.35
C ILE A 108 -5.44 -0.02 31.17
N PHE A 109 -6.16 0.43 30.15
CA PHE A 109 -6.43 1.83 29.88
C PHE A 109 -7.86 2.00 29.35
N ILE A 110 -8.34 3.24 29.35
CA ILE A 110 -9.63 3.60 28.75
C ILE A 110 -9.32 4.34 27.46
N CYS A 111 -9.91 3.87 26.37
CA CYS A 111 -9.89 4.60 25.11
C CYS A 111 -11.23 5.33 24.93
N PRO A 112 -11.23 6.62 24.58
CA PRO A 112 -12.45 7.36 24.27
C PRO A 112 -13.12 6.90 22.96
N GLY A 113 -12.52 5.92 22.28
CA GLY A 113 -12.93 5.47 20.97
C GLY A 113 -12.42 6.40 19.89
N PHE A 114 -12.56 5.93 18.67
CA PHE A 114 -12.21 6.71 17.51
C PHE A 114 -13.21 7.84 17.32
N LYS A 115 -12.72 9.09 17.34
CA LYS A 115 -13.55 10.26 17.06
C LYS A 115 -13.31 10.81 15.66
N PHE A 116 -12.06 10.78 15.19
CA PHE A 116 -11.66 11.37 13.92
C PHE A 116 -10.22 10.99 13.54
N ALA A 117 -10.00 10.57 12.30
CA ALA A 117 -8.68 10.34 11.71
C ALA A 117 -8.62 11.03 10.36
N CYS A 118 -7.45 11.57 10.11
CA CYS A 118 -7.11 12.24 8.86
C CYS A 118 -7.20 11.27 7.66
N SER A 119 -6.96 9.97 7.86
CA SER A 119 -7.03 8.95 6.81
C SER A 119 -8.45 8.62 6.34
N LEU A 120 -9.51 8.94 7.10
CA LEU A 120 -10.89 8.55 6.74
C LEU A 120 -11.65 9.61 5.94
N VAL A 121 -11.09 10.81 5.80
CA VAL A 121 -11.68 11.88 4.99
C VAL A 121 -11.19 11.72 3.56
N SER A 122 -12.07 11.29 2.66
CA SER A 122 -11.77 11.15 1.23
C SER A 122 -12.68 12.04 0.39
N ILE A 123 -12.22 12.38 -0.83
CA ILE A 123 -13.04 13.06 -1.83
C ILE A 123 -13.50 12.04 -2.88
N ILE A 124 -14.80 11.99 -3.13
CA ILE A 124 -15.39 11.22 -4.24
C ILE A 124 -16.21 12.12 -5.18
N ASN A 125 -16.71 11.55 -6.28
CA ASN A 125 -17.59 12.22 -7.25
C ASN A 125 -17.03 13.55 -7.74
N THR A 126 -15.73 13.55 -8.05
CA THR A 126 -15.00 14.76 -8.40
C THR A 126 -15.19 15.13 -9.86
N TYR A 127 -15.46 16.41 -10.10
CA TYR A 127 -15.18 17.03 -11.38
C TYR A 127 -14.41 18.32 -11.13
N CYS A 128 -13.50 18.66 -12.02
CA CYS A 128 -12.91 19.99 -12.06
C CYS A 128 -12.70 20.40 -13.53
N VAL A 129 -13.38 21.48 -13.90
CA VAL A 129 -13.59 21.92 -15.27
C VAL A 129 -13.12 23.36 -15.37
N LYS A 130 -12.13 23.61 -16.22
CA LYS A 130 -11.65 24.97 -16.54
C LYS A 130 -12.19 25.42 -17.88
N ASN A 131 -12.88 26.56 -17.91
CA ASN A 131 -13.41 27.17 -19.14
C ASN A 131 -13.26 28.70 -19.13
N ALA A 132 -13.76 29.36 -20.19
CA ALA A 132 -13.66 30.82 -20.34
C ALA A 132 -14.40 31.61 -19.24
N SER A 133 -15.37 31.01 -18.56
CA SER A 133 -16.12 31.61 -17.45
C SER A 133 -15.48 31.37 -16.08
N GLY A 134 -14.35 30.65 -16.03
CA GLY A 134 -13.63 30.34 -14.81
C GLY A 134 -13.50 28.83 -14.56
N ILE A 135 -13.31 28.47 -13.30
CA ILE A 135 -13.09 27.10 -12.86
C ILE A 135 -14.27 26.64 -12.02
N PHE A 136 -14.80 25.49 -12.37
CA PHE A 136 -15.91 24.84 -11.69
C PHE A 136 -15.47 23.49 -11.20
N ALA A 137 -15.53 23.27 -9.89
CA ALA A 137 -15.27 21.96 -9.32
C ALA A 137 -16.46 21.51 -8.50
N GLY A 138 -16.76 20.22 -8.54
CA GLY A 138 -17.72 19.60 -7.64
C GLY A 138 -17.12 18.36 -7.04
N PHE A 139 -17.42 18.11 -5.77
CA PHE A 139 -16.91 16.95 -5.07
C PHE A 139 -17.74 16.64 -3.82
N GLU A 140 -17.56 15.44 -3.29
CA GLU A 140 -18.22 14.97 -2.08
C GLU A 140 -17.18 14.51 -1.06
N LEU A 141 -17.31 14.96 0.20
CA LEU A 141 -16.50 14.50 1.31
C LEU A 141 -17.12 13.24 1.93
N ILE A 142 -16.29 12.24 2.19
CA ILE A 142 -16.67 11.06 2.98
C ILE A 142 -16.21 11.27 4.41
N ASN A 143 -17.06 10.90 5.38
CA ASN A 143 -16.81 11.04 6.83
C ASN A 143 -16.52 12.48 7.30
N ASP A 144 -16.88 13.48 6.51
CA ASP A 144 -16.79 14.89 6.87
C ASP A 144 -17.88 15.70 6.16
N THR A 145 -18.31 16.78 6.80
CA THR A 145 -19.25 17.75 6.25
C THR A 145 -18.69 19.16 6.33
N GLU A 146 -17.52 19.39 6.92
CA GLU A 146 -16.94 20.72 7.08
C GLU A 146 -15.80 20.93 6.09
N LEU A 147 -16.02 21.77 5.09
CA LEU A 147 -14.92 22.27 4.26
C LEU A 147 -14.20 23.40 4.99
N VAL A 148 -13.13 23.05 5.71
CA VAL A 148 -12.42 24.04 6.51
C VAL A 148 -11.39 24.82 5.70
N ASN A 149 -10.61 24.12 4.87
CA ASN A 149 -9.52 24.73 4.14
C ASN A 149 -9.38 24.10 2.74
N LEU A 150 -9.18 24.93 1.73
CA LEU A 150 -8.81 24.54 0.37
C LEU A 150 -7.47 25.14 0.02
N LYS A 151 -6.60 24.34 -0.60
CA LYS A 151 -5.35 24.82 -1.20
C LYS A 151 -5.37 24.58 -2.70
N PHE A 152 -5.09 25.61 -3.49
CA PHE A 152 -5.04 25.55 -4.94
C PHE A 152 -3.57 25.58 -5.37
N ASN A 153 -3.13 24.55 -6.08
CA ASN A 153 -1.74 24.42 -6.54
C ASN A 153 -1.61 24.90 -7.98
N TYR A 154 -0.72 25.87 -8.18
CA TYR A 154 -0.39 26.39 -9.50
C TYR A 154 0.89 25.72 -10.02
N GLY A 155 0.80 24.87 -11.04
CA GLY A 155 1.92 24.01 -11.44
C GLY A 155 3.04 24.74 -12.18
N LEU A 156 2.77 25.88 -12.83
CA LEU A 156 3.80 26.61 -13.57
C LEU A 156 4.80 27.37 -12.66
N ASP A 157 4.37 27.84 -11.49
CA ASP A 157 5.21 28.66 -10.59
C ASP A 157 5.20 28.20 -9.13
N LYS A 158 4.55 27.07 -8.85
CA LYS A 158 4.43 26.46 -7.51
C LYS A 158 3.77 27.36 -6.47
N ARG A 159 3.03 28.41 -6.87
CA ARG A 159 2.22 29.18 -5.91
C ARG A 159 1.10 28.33 -5.36
N ILE A 160 0.81 28.54 -4.08
CA ILE A 160 -0.29 27.91 -3.36
C ILE A 160 -1.23 29.02 -2.90
N PHE A 161 -2.46 29.01 -3.41
CA PHE A 161 -3.51 29.88 -2.91
C PHE A 161 -4.34 29.12 -1.89
N SER A 162 -4.74 29.78 -0.80
CA SER A 162 -5.51 29.13 0.26
C SER A 162 -6.84 29.83 0.46
N TYR A 163 -7.90 29.05 0.64
CA TYR A 163 -9.18 29.50 1.15
C TYR A 163 -9.43 28.83 2.49
N GLU A 164 -9.71 29.62 3.50
CA GLU A 164 -10.24 29.23 4.80
C GLU A 164 -11.44 30.15 5.08
N GLN A 165 -12.45 29.66 5.80
CA GLN A 165 -13.63 30.46 6.09
C GLN A 165 -13.23 31.79 6.77
N GLY A 166 -13.47 32.91 6.10
CA GLY A 166 -13.07 34.25 6.57
C GLY A 166 -11.63 34.68 6.27
N ARG A 167 -10.80 33.82 5.67
CA ARG A 167 -9.41 34.13 5.29
C ARG A 167 -9.04 33.48 3.97
N PHE A 168 -8.82 34.26 2.91
CA PHE A 168 -8.47 33.73 1.59
C PHE A 168 -7.39 34.56 0.90
N SER A 169 -6.63 33.91 0.02
CA SER A 169 -5.69 34.60 -0.89
C SER A 169 -6.45 35.60 -1.78
N PRO A 170 -5.89 36.78 -2.10
CA PRO A 170 -6.58 37.80 -2.90
C PRO A 170 -7.18 37.29 -4.23
N GLU A 171 -6.53 36.32 -4.86
CA GLU A 171 -6.93 35.66 -6.10
C GLU A 171 -8.23 34.86 -5.94
N LEU A 172 -8.52 34.40 -4.72
CA LEU A 172 -9.74 33.65 -4.39
C LEU A 172 -10.88 34.56 -3.93
N ARG A 173 -10.78 35.89 -4.10
CA ARG A 173 -11.81 36.85 -3.66
C ARG A 173 -13.19 36.59 -4.27
N ASN A 174 -13.22 36.04 -5.47
CA ASN A 174 -14.44 35.74 -6.21
C ASN A 174 -14.81 34.25 -6.19
N ILE A 175 -14.28 33.47 -5.25
CA ILE A 175 -14.69 32.07 -5.07
C ILE A 175 -16.12 32.00 -4.50
N THR A 176 -16.95 31.17 -5.12
CA THR A 176 -18.26 30.78 -4.61
C THR A 176 -18.19 29.32 -4.21
N ILE A 177 -18.62 29.01 -2.98
CA ILE A 177 -18.68 27.65 -2.45
C ILE A 177 -20.12 27.38 -2.08
N ASN A 178 -20.78 26.50 -2.83
CA ASN A 178 -22.12 26.03 -2.53
C ASN A 178 -22.01 24.65 -1.87
N GLN A 179 -22.44 24.56 -0.62
CA GLN A 179 -22.42 23.33 0.15
C GLN A 179 -23.84 22.77 0.33
N ASN A 180 -24.03 21.48 0.10
CA ASN A 180 -25.23 20.73 0.45
C ASN A 180 -24.83 19.43 1.18
N GLY A 181 -24.85 19.47 2.51
CA GLY A 181 -24.33 18.37 3.34
C GLY A 181 -22.83 18.17 3.11
N ASN A 182 -22.45 16.99 2.64
CA ASN A 182 -21.09 16.63 2.30
C ASN A 182 -20.71 16.93 0.83
N LYS A 183 -21.62 17.49 0.02
CA LYS A 183 -21.37 17.86 -1.38
C LYS A 183 -21.00 19.33 -1.51
N PHE A 184 -19.94 19.60 -2.26
CA PHE A 184 -19.37 20.93 -2.47
C PHE A 184 -19.31 21.23 -3.94
N ASN A 185 -19.76 22.44 -4.32
CA ASN A 185 -19.57 23.00 -5.65
C ASN A 185 -18.80 24.31 -5.53
N LEU A 186 -17.61 24.34 -6.09
CA LEU A 186 -16.72 25.49 -6.18
C LEU A 186 -16.89 26.16 -7.55
N ALA A 187 -16.99 27.48 -7.56
CA ALA A 187 -16.89 28.29 -8.76
C ALA A 187 -15.92 29.45 -8.52
N ILE A 188 -14.87 29.54 -9.33
CA ILE A 188 -13.89 30.62 -9.31
C ILE A 188 -13.98 31.34 -10.64
N LYS A 189 -14.50 32.57 -10.64
CA LYS A 189 -14.78 33.32 -11.89
C LYS A 189 -13.53 33.83 -12.61
N GLU A 190 -12.41 33.89 -11.91
CA GLU A 190 -11.15 34.35 -12.49
C GLU A 190 -10.37 33.17 -13.08
N ASN A 191 -9.92 33.33 -14.32
CA ASN A 191 -9.10 32.34 -15.01
C ASN A 191 -7.63 32.50 -14.61
N PHE A 192 -7.29 32.17 -13.37
CA PHE A 192 -5.89 31.95 -12.99
C PHE A 192 -5.61 30.45 -13.04
N GLY A 193 -4.66 30.05 -13.88
CA GLY A 193 -4.39 28.65 -14.28
C GLY A 193 -3.79 27.76 -13.20
N PHE A 194 -4.56 27.41 -12.17
CA PHE A 194 -4.19 26.33 -11.27
C PHE A 194 -4.52 24.96 -11.87
N ASP A 195 -3.68 23.96 -11.59
CA ASP A 195 -3.78 22.62 -12.18
C ASP A 195 -4.47 21.63 -11.26
N SER A 196 -4.55 21.96 -9.97
CA SER A 196 -5.24 21.14 -8.98
C SER A 196 -5.65 21.92 -7.74
N PHE A 197 -6.57 21.37 -6.97
CA PHE A 197 -6.86 21.80 -5.61
C PHE A 197 -6.82 20.64 -4.62
N GLU A 198 -6.59 20.98 -3.37
CA GLU A 198 -6.50 20.08 -2.22
C GLU A 198 -7.49 20.53 -1.16
N VAL A 199 -8.26 19.59 -0.62
CA VAL A 199 -9.03 19.83 0.60
C VAL A 199 -8.13 19.56 1.80
N VAL A 200 -8.16 20.45 2.80
CA VAL A 200 -7.39 20.34 4.04
C VAL A 200 -8.35 20.49 5.22
N HIS A 201 -8.41 19.47 6.07
CA HIS A 201 -9.20 19.55 7.29
C HIS A 201 -8.40 20.23 8.43
N LYS A 202 -9.07 20.97 9.33
CA LYS A 202 -8.39 21.75 10.41
C LYS A 202 -7.65 20.89 11.42
N LYS A 203 -8.24 19.75 11.81
CA LYS A 203 -7.65 18.81 12.81
C LYS A 203 -6.42 18.06 12.28
N CYS A 204 -6.02 18.42 11.08
CA CYS A 204 -5.24 17.65 10.14
C CYS A 204 -4.06 18.50 9.59
N ILE A 205 -3.98 19.76 10.01
CA ILE A 205 -2.92 20.73 9.70
C ILE A 205 -1.69 20.40 10.57
N GLY A 206 -0.52 20.20 9.95
CA GLY A 206 0.76 19.98 10.63
C GLY A 206 1.34 18.56 10.52
N LYS A 207 0.57 17.57 10.04
CA LYS A 207 1.01 16.16 9.94
C LYS A 207 1.43 15.67 8.53
N ARG A 208 1.67 16.55 7.54
CA ARG A 208 2.00 16.19 6.13
C ARG A 208 0.98 15.27 5.43
N TYR A 209 -0.30 15.44 5.68
CA TYR A 209 -1.33 14.77 4.88
C TYR A 209 -1.95 15.79 3.92
N ILE A 210 -1.83 15.50 2.62
CA ILE A 210 -2.65 16.10 1.56
C ILE A 210 -3.79 15.09 1.36
N TYR A 211 -5.04 15.49 1.60
CA TYR A 211 -6.17 14.57 1.79
C TYR A 211 -6.79 14.08 0.49
N SER A 212 -6.84 14.93 -0.52
CA SER A 212 -7.29 14.61 -1.86
C SER A 212 -6.86 15.72 -2.78
N ARG A 213 -6.12 15.39 -3.84
CA ARG A 213 -5.71 16.33 -4.89
C ARG A 213 -6.57 16.07 -6.10
N VAL A 214 -7.41 17.03 -6.45
CA VAL A 214 -8.24 16.98 -7.66
C VAL A 214 -7.49 17.75 -8.73
N SER A 215 -7.10 17.07 -9.82
CA SER A 215 -6.54 17.76 -10.99
C SER A 215 -7.66 18.33 -11.85
N CYS A 216 -7.48 19.55 -12.34
CA CYS A 216 -8.43 20.25 -13.17
C CYS A 216 -8.02 20.11 -14.63
N ALA A 217 -8.85 19.44 -15.42
CA ALA A 217 -8.64 19.35 -16.86
C ALA A 217 -9.10 20.64 -17.54
N GLU A 218 -8.36 21.08 -18.56
CA GLU A 218 -8.86 22.05 -19.53
C GLU A 218 -9.96 21.38 -20.37
N VAL A 219 -11.11 22.03 -20.51
CA VAL A 219 -12.20 21.51 -21.33
C VAL A 219 -11.76 21.52 -22.80
N LEU A 220 -11.29 20.38 -23.28
CA LEU A 220 -11.55 19.97 -24.65
C LEU A 220 -13.00 19.46 -24.68
N ASN A 221 -13.80 20.02 -25.59
CA ASN A 221 -15.24 19.79 -25.82
C ASN A 221 -15.92 18.71 -24.95
N ARG A 222 -17.00 19.11 -24.27
CA ARG A 222 -17.83 18.30 -23.35
C ARG A 222 -18.45 17.02 -23.94
N SER A 223 -18.24 16.73 -25.23
CA SER A 223 -18.57 15.47 -25.90
C SER A 223 -17.43 14.45 -25.90
N ASP A 224 -16.20 14.88 -25.62
CA ASP A 224 -14.97 14.07 -25.56
C ASP A 224 -14.24 14.24 -24.22
N VAL A 225 -14.92 14.76 -23.17
CA VAL A 225 -14.47 14.50 -21.80
C VAL A 225 -14.72 13.02 -21.58
N ASP A 226 -13.76 12.24 -22.03
CA ASP A 226 -13.74 10.81 -21.90
C ASP A 226 -14.00 10.51 -20.43
N THR A 227 -15.13 9.87 -20.19
CA THR A 227 -15.53 9.31 -18.91
C THR A 227 -14.53 8.29 -18.38
N GLN A 228 -13.44 8.02 -19.10
CA GLN A 228 -12.23 7.32 -18.63
C GLN A 228 -11.34 8.18 -17.71
N SER A 229 -11.93 8.93 -16.76
CA SER A 229 -11.15 9.21 -15.54
C SER A 229 -10.78 7.85 -14.93
N LEU A 230 -9.49 7.54 -14.80
CA LEU A 230 -9.01 6.27 -14.25
C LEU A 230 -9.85 5.95 -13.00
N LYS A 231 -10.67 4.88 -13.03
CA LYS A 231 -11.72 4.62 -12.03
C LYS A 231 -11.20 4.69 -10.59
N CYS A 232 -9.95 4.25 -10.39
CA CYS A 232 -9.28 4.23 -9.10
C CYS A 232 -8.24 5.35 -8.91
N GLY A 233 -7.92 6.11 -9.95
CA GLY A 233 -6.78 7.03 -9.92
C GLY A 233 -6.96 8.30 -9.09
N GLY A 234 -8.20 8.64 -8.74
CA GLY A 234 -8.52 9.78 -7.87
C GLY A 234 -8.33 9.51 -6.38
N LEU A 235 -8.14 8.25 -5.96
CA LEU A 235 -7.94 7.90 -4.55
C LEU A 235 -6.48 8.17 -4.14
N LEU A 236 -6.25 8.82 -3.00
CA LEU A 236 -4.89 9.15 -2.55
C LEU A 236 -4.21 8.05 -1.74
N ASP A 237 -4.99 7.28 -0.98
CA ASP A 237 -4.44 6.19 -0.24
C ASP A 237 -4.13 5.01 -1.17
N LEU A 238 -2.95 4.43 -1.01
CA LEU A 238 -2.52 3.29 -1.84
C LEU A 238 -3.42 2.07 -1.62
N LYS A 239 -3.83 1.82 -0.37
CA LYS A 239 -4.71 0.70 -0.04
C LYS A 239 -6.08 0.88 -0.65
N ASP A 240 -6.63 2.09 -0.64
CA ASP A 240 -7.90 2.39 -1.32
C ASP A 240 -7.79 2.24 -2.84
N ARG A 241 -6.68 2.64 -3.45
CA ARG A 241 -6.44 2.41 -4.89
C ARG A 241 -6.35 0.93 -5.23
N VAL A 242 -5.62 0.15 -4.43
CA VAL A 242 -5.51 -1.30 -4.57
C VAL A 242 -6.87 -1.98 -4.40
N ARG A 243 -7.62 -1.62 -3.35
CA ARG A 243 -8.99 -2.11 -3.12
C ARG A 243 -9.91 -1.80 -4.30
N CYS A 244 -9.87 -0.58 -4.81
CA CYS A 244 -10.65 -0.20 -5.98
C CYS A 244 -10.27 -1.04 -7.21
N ARG A 245 -8.96 -1.24 -7.45
CA ARG A 245 -8.45 -2.03 -8.58
C ARG A 245 -8.93 -3.48 -8.54
N ILE A 246 -8.76 -4.13 -7.40
CA ILE A 246 -9.15 -5.53 -7.17
C ILE A 246 -10.66 -5.75 -7.42
N ASN A 247 -11.48 -4.72 -7.19
CA ASN A 247 -12.92 -4.76 -7.36
C ASN A 247 -13.41 -4.33 -8.78
N LEU A 248 -12.51 -4.15 -9.75
CA LEU A 248 -12.90 -3.85 -11.13
C LEU A 248 -13.39 -5.12 -11.85
N GLU A 249 -14.45 -4.98 -12.66
CA GLU A 249 -15.06 -6.11 -13.38
C GLU A 249 -14.16 -6.72 -14.49
N SER A 250 -13.12 -6.03 -14.97
CA SER A 250 -12.16 -6.62 -15.92
C SER A 250 -10.74 -6.06 -15.80
N GLU A 251 -9.73 -6.95 -15.86
CA GLU A 251 -8.30 -6.62 -15.94
C GLU A 251 -7.93 -5.90 -17.26
N HIS A 252 -8.72 -6.06 -18.33
CA HIS A 252 -8.45 -5.38 -19.60
C HIS A 252 -8.75 -3.87 -19.52
N ASP A 253 -9.68 -3.47 -18.65
CA ASP A 253 -9.88 -2.06 -18.28
C ASP A 253 -8.67 -1.52 -17.51
N GLU A 254 -7.83 -2.37 -16.90
CA GLU A 254 -6.65 -1.97 -16.16
C GLU A 254 -5.59 -1.39 -17.11
N TYR A 255 -5.20 -2.05 -18.19
CA TYR A 255 -4.07 -1.52 -18.99
C TYR A 255 -4.41 -0.31 -19.87
N GLN A 256 -5.69 -0.11 -20.19
CA GLN A 256 -6.16 1.06 -20.93
C GLN A 256 -6.58 2.22 -20.00
N ASN A 257 -7.03 1.93 -18.77
CA ASN A 257 -7.56 2.91 -17.81
C ASN A 257 -6.93 2.84 -16.40
N PHE A 258 -5.79 2.20 -16.23
CA PHE A 258 -5.09 2.07 -14.96
C PHE A 258 -3.58 2.25 -15.14
N TYR A 259 -3.02 2.89 -14.13
CA TYR A 259 -1.61 3.21 -14.03
C TYR A 259 -1.05 2.25 -12.99
N PRO A 260 -0.14 1.31 -13.33
CA PRO A 260 0.50 0.47 -12.33
C PRO A 260 1.00 1.35 -11.19
N GLU A 261 0.71 0.98 -9.94
CA GLU A 261 0.91 1.87 -8.79
C GLU A 261 2.38 2.29 -8.64
N GLU A 262 3.30 1.36 -8.94
CA GLU A 262 4.73 1.64 -9.09
C GLU A 262 5.06 2.77 -10.09
N CYS A 263 4.32 2.87 -11.21
CA CYS A 263 4.61 3.82 -12.28
C CYS A 263 4.21 5.27 -11.93
N ARG A 264 3.26 5.48 -11.00
CA ARG A 264 2.80 6.83 -10.62
C ARG A 264 3.90 7.73 -10.09
N ASN A 265 4.78 7.15 -9.27
CA ASN A 265 5.90 7.86 -8.63
C ASN A 265 7.26 7.54 -9.30
N ASN A 266 7.24 6.95 -10.49
CA ASN A 266 8.47 6.59 -11.20
C ASN A 266 9.14 7.83 -11.78
N ALA A 267 10.48 7.83 -11.85
CA ALA A 267 11.24 8.92 -12.48
C ALA A 267 10.91 9.09 -13.97
N ASN A 268 10.45 8.02 -14.64
CA ASN A 268 9.93 8.06 -16.00
C ASN A 268 8.63 7.23 -16.07
N PRO A 269 7.47 7.86 -15.75
CA PRO A 269 6.17 7.18 -15.71
C PRO A 269 5.81 6.51 -17.04
N ASP A 270 6.00 7.19 -18.18
CA ASP A 270 5.65 6.68 -19.50
C ASP A 270 6.45 5.43 -19.87
N LYS A 271 7.76 5.43 -19.59
CA LYS A 271 8.60 4.25 -19.83
C LYS A 271 8.20 3.08 -18.93
N CYS A 272 7.78 3.36 -17.70
CA CYS A 272 7.27 2.35 -16.78
C CYS A 272 5.97 1.74 -17.32
N VAL A 273 5.01 2.57 -17.74
CA VAL A 273 3.74 2.11 -18.34
C VAL A 273 4.00 1.30 -19.61
N ALA A 274 4.86 1.77 -20.51
CA ALA A 274 5.20 1.08 -21.76
C ALA A 274 5.80 -0.31 -21.50
N LEU A 275 6.59 -0.48 -20.44
CA LEU A 275 7.08 -1.79 -20.03
C LEU A 275 5.93 -2.73 -19.65
N TYR A 276 5.01 -2.30 -18.77
CA TYR A 276 3.86 -3.12 -18.36
C TYR A 276 2.95 -3.47 -19.54
N GLN A 277 2.71 -2.52 -20.44
CA GLN A 277 1.99 -2.77 -21.70
C GLN A 277 2.71 -3.78 -22.58
N SER A 278 4.04 -3.71 -22.70
CA SER A 278 4.80 -4.64 -23.54
C SER A 278 4.77 -6.10 -23.06
N VAL A 279 4.47 -6.31 -21.77
CA VAL A 279 4.43 -7.64 -21.15
C VAL A 279 3.00 -8.13 -20.87
N SER A 280 1.96 -7.35 -21.21
CA SER A 280 0.57 -7.67 -20.85
C SER A 280 0.12 -9.04 -21.38
N GLU A 281 0.46 -9.36 -22.63
CA GLU A 281 0.16 -10.67 -23.25
C GLU A 281 0.82 -11.86 -22.53
N CYS A 282 1.88 -11.62 -21.75
CA CYS A 282 2.51 -12.69 -20.98
C CYS A 282 1.62 -13.15 -19.83
N TRP A 283 0.74 -12.28 -19.32
CA TRP A 283 -0.16 -12.61 -18.22
C TRP A 283 -1.25 -13.60 -18.65
N ASP A 284 -1.65 -13.61 -19.92
CA ASP A 284 -2.59 -14.60 -20.47
C ASP A 284 -2.06 -16.05 -20.44
N LEU A 285 -0.74 -16.25 -20.34
CA LEU A 285 -0.10 -17.59 -20.37
C LEU A 285 -0.25 -18.41 -19.07
N GLY A 286 -1.11 -17.95 -18.15
CA GLY A 286 -1.30 -18.53 -16.83
C GLY A 286 -0.03 -18.57 -15.96
N MET A 287 -0.13 -19.06 -14.73
CA MET A 287 1.01 -19.14 -13.81
C MET A 287 1.97 -20.29 -14.16
N SER A 288 2.68 -20.18 -15.29
CA SER A 288 3.48 -21.26 -15.89
C SER A 288 4.93 -20.86 -16.18
N VAL A 289 5.79 -21.83 -16.50
CA VAL A 289 7.14 -21.57 -17.02
C VAL A 289 7.07 -20.70 -18.28
N LYS A 290 6.00 -20.84 -19.08
CA LYS A 290 5.79 -20.09 -20.32
C LYS A 290 5.62 -18.59 -20.06
N ARG A 291 4.85 -18.20 -19.04
CA ARG A 291 4.73 -16.79 -18.62
C ARG A 291 6.11 -16.19 -18.34
N ILE A 292 6.96 -16.92 -17.62
CA ILE A 292 8.31 -16.42 -17.28
C ILE A 292 9.22 -16.33 -18.48
N ALA A 293 9.15 -17.31 -19.38
CA ALA A 293 9.88 -17.26 -20.64
C ALA A 293 9.46 -16.04 -21.47
N CYS A 294 8.16 -15.77 -21.57
CA CYS A 294 7.62 -14.59 -22.24
C CYS A 294 8.12 -13.28 -21.61
N LEU A 295 8.04 -13.13 -20.28
CA LEU A 295 8.55 -11.94 -19.59
C LEU A 295 10.04 -11.72 -19.88
N LYS A 296 10.83 -12.80 -19.83
CA LYS A 296 12.27 -12.76 -20.12
C LYS A 296 12.56 -12.30 -21.55
N GLU A 297 11.82 -12.84 -22.51
CA GLU A 297 11.90 -12.45 -23.92
C GLU A 297 11.58 -10.96 -24.11
N LYS A 298 10.46 -10.48 -23.56
CA LYS A 298 10.02 -9.08 -23.68
C LYS A 298 11.02 -8.07 -23.11
N ILE A 299 11.69 -8.41 -22.02
CA ILE A 299 12.71 -7.54 -21.41
C ILE A 299 14.12 -7.79 -21.96
N GLY A 300 14.26 -8.71 -22.92
CA GLY A 300 15.53 -9.03 -23.57
C GLY A 300 16.58 -9.61 -22.62
N ILE A 301 16.15 -10.47 -21.69
CA ILE A 301 17.04 -11.19 -20.77
C ILE A 301 16.94 -12.71 -21.03
N SER A 302 18.08 -13.36 -21.12
CA SER A 302 18.22 -14.80 -21.36
C SER A 302 18.72 -15.49 -20.08
N ASP A 303 19.81 -16.24 -20.18
CA ASP A 303 20.49 -16.81 -19.02
C ASP A 303 21.36 -15.74 -18.36
N VAL A 304 20.97 -15.32 -17.17
CA VAL A 304 21.64 -14.26 -16.40
C VAL A 304 23.11 -14.63 -16.08
N LYS A 305 23.41 -15.91 -15.84
CA LYS A 305 24.79 -16.34 -15.54
C LYS A 305 25.65 -16.20 -16.79
N LYS A 306 25.13 -16.62 -17.95
CA LYS A 306 25.80 -16.50 -19.24
C LYS A 306 26.00 -15.03 -19.63
N GLU A 307 24.95 -14.21 -19.63
CA GLU A 307 25.06 -12.79 -19.97
C GLU A 307 26.01 -12.03 -19.05
N LYS A 308 26.05 -12.38 -17.76
CA LYS A 308 27.00 -11.80 -16.81
C LYS A 308 28.45 -12.17 -17.13
N ALA A 309 28.70 -13.39 -17.62
CA ALA A 309 30.03 -13.83 -18.06
C ALA A 309 30.44 -13.14 -19.38
N ASP A 310 29.47 -12.93 -20.28
CA ASP A 310 29.70 -12.28 -21.58
C ASP A 310 29.86 -10.75 -21.45
N CYS A 311 29.31 -10.11 -20.40
CA CYS A 311 29.43 -8.67 -20.15
C CYS A 311 30.83 -8.23 -19.67
N ARG A 312 31.63 -7.69 -20.59
CA ARG A 312 33.01 -7.26 -20.33
C ARG A 312 33.13 -5.83 -19.79
N ASP A 313 32.30 -4.90 -20.25
CA ASP A 313 32.39 -3.48 -19.87
C ASP A 313 31.31 -3.03 -18.87
N ILE A 314 31.45 -1.79 -18.38
CA ILE A 314 30.58 -1.18 -17.37
C ILE A 314 29.17 -0.92 -17.94
N SER A 315 29.05 -0.57 -19.22
CA SER A 315 27.77 -0.28 -19.86
C SER A 315 26.91 -1.54 -19.98
N CYS A 316 27.49 -2.64 -20.46
CA CYS A 316 26.84 -3.95 -20.54
C CYS A 316 26.35 -4.40 -19.16
N ARG A 317 27.19 -4.28 -18.12
CA ARG A 317 26.80 -4.64 -16.75
C ARG A 317 25.68 -3.77 -16.22
N LYS A 318 25.66 -2.47 -16.54
CA LYS A 318 24.60 -1.55 -16.14
C LYS A 318 23.27 -1.90 -16.82
N GLU A 319 23.30 -2.20 -18.11
CA GLU A 319 22.12 -2.65 -18.86
C GLU A 319 21.57 -3.97 -18.31
N LEU A 320 22.44 -4.98 -18.13
CA LEU A 320 22.07 -6.28 -17.57
C LEU A 320 21.46 -6.15 -16.18
N ASN A 321 22.06 -5.32 -15.30
CA ASN A 321 21.49 -5.05 -13.98
C ASN A 321 20.11 -4.40 -14.09
N GLY A 322 19.91 -3.48 -15.02
CA GLY A 322 18.60 -2.89 -15.31
C GLY A 322 17.55 -3.95 -15.68
N LYS A 323 17.91 -4.88 -16.58
CA LYS A 323 17.03 -6.01 -16.96
C LYS A 323 16.71 -6.93 -15.79
N ILE A 324 17.71 -7.25 -14.96
CA ILE A 324 17.50 -8.07 -13.75
C ILE A 324 16.55 -7.37 -12.78
N PHE A 325 16.72 -6.06 -12.56
CA PHE A 325 15.84 -5.28 -11.66
C PHE A 325 14.42 -5.25 -12.20
N THR A 326 14.25 -5.01 -13.49
CA THR A 326 12.94 -5.13 -14.15
C THR A 326 12.32 -6.51 -13.94
N MET A 327 13.10 -7.59 -14.14
CA MET A 327 12.62 -8.95 -13.92
C MET A 327 12.14 -9.17 -12.48
N ILE A 328 12.86 -8.66 -11.48
CA ILE A 328 12.47 -8.77 -10.06
C ILE A 328 11.13 -8.07 -9.82
N LYS A 329 10.91 -6.87 -10.34
CA LYS A 329 9.64 -6.14 -10.18
C LYS A 329 8.47 -6.84 -10.87
N LEU A 330 8.71 -7.42 -12.06
CA LEU A 330 7.73 -8.26 -12.74
C LEU A 330 7.41 -9.54 -11.94
N ARG A 331 8.36 -10.07 -11.14
CA ARG A 331 8.06 -11.15 -10.18
C ARG A 331 7.22 -10.68 -9.01
N PHE A 332 7.42 -9.46 -8.52
CA PHE A 332 6.57 -8.88 -7.47
C PHE A 332 5.15 -8.72 -7.98
N TYR A 333 4.97 -8.13 -9.17
CA TYR A 333 3.66 -8.05 -9.83
C TYR A 333 3.05 -9.44 -10.05
N GLN A 334 3.84 -10.41 -10.51
CA GLN A 334 3.34 -11.79 -10.63
C GLN A 334 2.75 -12.32 -9.31
N LEU A 335 3.33 -12.00 -8.14
CA LEU A 335 2.80 -12.47 -6.85
C LEU A 335 1.44 -11.83 -6.53
N GLU A 336 1.25 -10.55 -6.88
CA GLU A 336 -0.04 -9.85 -6.74
C GLU A 336 -1.11 -10.58 -7.55
N GLU A 337 -0.83 -10.86 -8.83
CA GLU A 337 -1.70 -11.65 -9.72
C GLU A 337 -2.03 -13.04 -9.15
N GLN A 338 -1.07 -13.68 -8.48
CA GLN A 338 -1.34 -14.99 -7.85
C GLN A 338 -2.27 -14.84 -6.65
N ALA A 339 -2.12 -13.77 -5.86
CA ALA A 339 -2.96 -13.51 -4.71
C ALA A 339 -4.40 -13.23 -5.14
N GLU A 340 -4.59 -12.37 -6.14
CA GLU A 340 -5.90 -12.02 -6.70
C GLU A 340 -6.61 -13.25 -7.28
N MET A 341 -5.91 -14.08 -8.06
CA MET A 341 -6.48 -15.34 -8.57
C MET A 341 -6.89 -16.32 -7.45
N LEU A 342 -6.17 -16.33 -6.32
CA LEU A 342 -6.53 -17.16 -5.17
C LEU A 342 -7.76 -16.59 -4.43
N MET A 343 -7.89 -15.28 -4.37
CA MET A 343 -9.07 -14.59 -3.83
C MET A 343 -10.31 -14.83 -4.70
N GLU A 344 -10.20 -14.71 -6.03
CA GLU A 344 -11.29 -15.04 -6.97
C GLU A 344 -11.80 -16.48 -6.83
N ARG A 345 -10.92 -17.39 -6.37
CA ARG A 345 -11.24 -18.79 -6.09
C ARG A 345 -11.73 -19.04 -4.67
N GLU A 346 -11.98 -17.98 -3.91
CA GLU A 346 -12.41 -18.01 -2.51
C GLU A 346 -11.42 -18.77 -1.60
N LEU A 347 -10.13 -18.82 -1.98
CA LEU A 347 -9.07 -19.47 -1.22
C LEU A 347 -8.37 -18.50 -0.27
N LEU A 348 -8.46 -17.20 -0.53
CA LEU A 348 -7.93 -16.13 0.31
C LEU A 348 -9.03 -15.10 0.58
N ASP A 349 -8.93 -14.46 1.74
CA ASP A 349 -9.78 -13.34 2.14
C ASP A 349 -9.40 -12.08 1.34
N GLU A 350 -10.41 -11.30 0.91
CA GLU A 350 -10.22 -10.09 0.09
C GLU A 350 -9.32 -9.08 0.80
N GLU A 351 -9.58 -8.79 2.08
CA GLU A 351 -8.82 -7.79 2.83
C GLU A 351 -7.36 -8.22 3.02
N ALA A 352 -7.12 -9.52 3.24
CA ALA A 352 -5.77 -10.07 3.28
C ALA A 352 -5.01 -9.92 1.94
N VAL A 353 -5.70 -10.05 0.81
CA VAL A 353 -5.10 -9.81 -0.52
C VAL A 353 -4.85 -8.33 -0.77
N ILE A 354 -5.79 -7.44 -0.42
CA ILE A 354 -5.61 -5.99 -0.49
C ILE A 354 -4.38 -5.56 0.32
N ASP A 355 -4.26 -6.04 1.57
CA ASP A 355 -3.10 -5.74 2.42
C ASP A 355 -1.80 -6.27 1.82
N PHE A 356 -1.80 -7.51 1.31
CA PHE A 356 -0.63 -8.07 0.65
C PHE A 356 -0.19 -7.22 -0.54
N VAL A 357 -1.09 -6.95 -1.49
CA VAL A 357 -0.82 -6.17 -2.70
C VAL A 357 -0.34 -4.77 -2.34
N THR A 358 -0.99 -4.10 -1.38
CA THR A 358 -0.58 -2.77 -0.90
C THR A 358 0.87 -2.79 -0.40
N ASN A 359 1.25 -3.80 0.39
CA ASN A 359 2.61 -3.92 0.90
C ASN A 359 3.62 -4.25 -0.21
N VAL A 360 3.26 -5.07 -1.20
CA VAL A 360 4.14 -5.35 -2.35
C VAL A 360 4.36 -4.10 -3.19
N GLU A 361 3.33 -3.28 -3.41
CA GLU A 361 3.46 -2.00 -4.12
C GLU A 361 4.37 -1.01 -3.38
N LEU A 362 4.26 -0.90 -2.05
CA LEU A 362 5.20 -0.13 -1.23
C LEU A 362 6.64 -0.66 -1.39
N LYS A 363 6.81 -1.98 -1.38
CA LYS A 363 8.12 -2.61 -1.57
C LYS A 363 8.69 -2.39 -2.98
N LYS A 364 7.86 -2.30 -4.03
CA LYS A 364 8.32 -1.89 -5.38
C LYS A 364 8.83 -0.45 -5.37
N GLN A 365 8.14 0.46 -4.67
CA GLN A 365 8.59 1.86 -4.52
C GLN A 365 9.91 1.96 -3.76
N GLU A 366 10.05 1.26 -2.63
CA GLU A 366 11.31 1.13 -1.91
C GLU A 366 12.42 0.57 -2.80
N PHE A 367 12.12 -0.48 -3.58
CA PHE A 367 13.07 -1.13 -4.48
C PHE A 367 13.60 -0.19 -5.56
N ASN A 368 12.76 0.71 -6.07
CA ASN A 368 13.15 1.74 -7.03
C ASN A 368 14.02 2.84 -6.41
N ALA A 369 13.90 3.09 -5.10
CA ALA A 369 14.60 4.17 -4.40
C ALA A 369 16.01 3.76 -3.90
N VAL A 370 16.19 2.49 -3.53
CA VAL A 370 17.45 1.99 -2.97
C VAL A 370 18.58 1.92 -4.01
N LYS A 371 19.81 2.11 -3.54
CA LYS A 371 21.02 2.06 -4.39
C LYS A 371 21.91 0.87 -4.05
N SER A 372 21.80 0.32 -2.84
CA SER A 372 22.62 -0.80 -2.39
C SER A 372 22.02 -2.15 -2.81
N LYS A 373 22.89 -3.09 -3.18
CA LYS A 373 22.50 -4.47 -3.43
C LYS A 373 21.96 -5.17 -2.19
N ASP A 374 22.46 -4.80 -1.00
CA ASP A 374 22.03 -5.44 0.25
C ASP A 374 20.62 -4.98 0.66
N GLU A 375 20.31 -3.70 0.46
CA GLU A 375 18.96 -3.16 0.64
C GLU A 375 17.98 -3.82 -0.34
N MET A 376 18.35 -3.93 -1.62
CA MET A 376 17.54 -4.63 -2.62
C MET A 376 17.28 -6.09 -2.23
N ARG A 377 18.29 -6.79 -1.70
CA ARG A 377 18.15 -8.17 -1.21
C ARG A 377 17.20 -8.24 -0.02
N GLN A 378 17.27 -7.26 0.88
CA GLN A 378 16.37 -7.21 2.02
C GLN A 378 14.93 -7.03 1.56
N ILE A 379 14.66 -6.11 0.62
CA ILE A 379 13.32 -5.91 0.07
C ILE A 379 12.78 -7.19 -0.60
N ILE A 380 13.61 -7.94 -1.33
CA ILE A 380 13.20 -9.24 -1.91
C ILE A 380 12.82 -10.25 -0.81
N LYS A 381 13.57 -10.29 0.30
CA LYS A 381 13.22 -11.14 1.45
C LYS A 381 11.91 -10.70 2.07
N ASP A 382 11.73 -9.40 2.30
CA ASP A 382 10.50 -8.84 2.86
C ASP A 382 9.28 -9.25 2.01
N VAL A 383 9.33 -9.11 0.68
CA VAL A 383 8.24 -9.53 -0.22
C VAL A 383 7.97 -11.04 -0.14
N ARG A 384 9.03 -11.86 -0.02
CA ARG A 384 8.87 -13.30 0.15
C ARG A 384 8.25 -13.66 1.50
N ASP A 385 8.57 -12.91 2.54
CA ASP A 385 8.05 -13.11 3.89
C ASP A 385 6.58 -12.69 3.94
N LEU A 386 6.19 -11.58 3.29
CA LEU A 386 4.79 -11.18 3.05
C LEU A 386 4.00 -12.27 2.33
N TRP A 387 4.56 -12.87 1.27
CA TRP A 387 3.92 -13.98 0.56
C TRP A 387 3.76 -15.22 1.45
N THR A 388 4.75 -15.49 2.29
CA THR A 388 4.71 -16.62 3.23
C THR A 388 3.63 -16.45 4.28
N GLU A 389 3.47 -15.22 4.77
CA GLU A 389 2.41 -14.82 5.70
C GLU A 389 1.02 -15.00 5.08
N LEU A 390 0.79 -14.44 3.88
CA LEU A 390 -0.47 -14.57 3.15
C LEU A 390 -0.86 -16.05 2.94
N MET A 391 0.10 -16.91 2.61
CA MET A 391 -0.14 -18.33 2.34
C MET A 391 -0.27 -19.20 3.60
N SER A 392 -0.02 -18.66 4.80
CA SER A 392 -0.03 -19.41 6.06
C SER A 392 -1.38 -20.07 6.38
N PRO A 393 -2.55 -19.39 6.25
CA PRO A 393 -3.86 -20.00 6.47
C PRO A 393 -4.12 -21.22 5.57
N LEU A 394 -3.79 -21.10 4.27
CA LEU A 394 -3.95 -22.18 3.30
C LEU A 394 -3.07 -23.39 3.63
N ARG A 395 -1.82 -23.16 4.06
CA ARG A 395 -0.92 -24.26 4.48
C ARG A 395 -1.48 -25.01 5.69
N ARG A 396 -2.01 -24.29 6.68
CA ARG A 396 -2.65 -24.89 7.86
C ARG A 396 -3.88 -25.72 7.47
N ALA A 397 -4.76 -25.18 6.62
CA ALA A 397 -5.93 -25.91 6.13
C ALA A 397 -5.56 -27.22 5.40
N LEU A 398 -4.54 -27.18 4.54
CA LEU A 398 -4.05 -28.37 3.82
C LEU A 398 -3.38 -29.40 4.72
N GLN A 399 -2.77 -29.00 5.84
CA GLN A 399 -2.19 -29.91 6.82
C GLN A 399 -3.29 -30.63 7.61
N THR A 400 -4.32 -29.92 8.07
CA THR A 400 -5.47 -30.50 8.78
C THR A 400 -6.20 -31.56 7.95
N GLN A 401 -6.34 -31.33 6.63
CA GLN A 401 -6.96 -32.31 5.73
C GLN A 401 -6.17 -33.62 5.59
N ARG A 402 -4.86 -33.62 5.86
CA ARG A 402 -4.03 -34.84 5.80
C ARG A 402 -4.06 -35.66 7.09
N THR A 403 -4.33 -35.02 8.22
CA THR A 403 -4.32 -35.67 9.54
C THR A 403 -5.70 -36.05 10.04
N GLY A 404 -6.77 -35.71 9.30
CA GLY A 404 -8.11 -36.21 9.58
C GLY A 404 -8.14 -37.74 9.57
N PRO A 405 -8.91 -38.38 10.46
CA PRO A 405 -8.99 -39.84 10.53
C PRO A 405 -9.41 -40.36 9.17
N PHE A 406 -8.49 -41.03 8.47
CA PHE A 406 -8.85 -41.87 7.35
C PHE A 406 -9.85 -42.87 7.91
N HIS A 407 -11.15 -42.66 7.63
CA HIS A 407 -12.22 -43.58 7.99
C HIS A 407 -11.80 -44.96 7.49
N ARG A 408 -11.33 -45.82 8.41
CA ARG A 408 -11.26 -47.26 8.21
C ARG A 408 -12.70 -47.77 8.23
N GLU A 409 -13.46 -47.49 7.18
CA GLU A 409 -14.75 -48.15 6.92
C GLU A 409 -14.53 -49.39 6.03
N SER A 410 -13.56 -50.25 6.37
CA SER A 410 -13.30 -51.47 5.60
C SER A 410 -13.03 -52.71 6.46
N GLU A 411 -13.57 -52.78 7.67
CA GLU A 411 -13.66 -54.03 8.42
C GLU A 411 -15.06 -54.17 9.02
N LEU A 412 -16.01 -54.62 8.19
CA LEU A 412 -17.23 -55.36 8.58
C LEU A 412 -17.94 -55.84 7.30
N LYS A 413 -17.39 -56.89 6.69
CA LYS A 413 -18.13 -57.89 5.92
C LYS A 413 -17.53 -59.26 6.14
#